data_AF-A0A953YED2-F1
#
_entry.id   AF-A0A953YED2-F1
#
_cell.length_a   1.000
_cell.length_b   1.000
_cell.length_c   1.000
_cell.angle_alpha   90.00
_cell.angle_beta   90.00
_cell.angle_gamma   90.00
#
_symmetry.space_group_name_H-M   'P 1'
#
loop_
_entity.id
_entity.type
_entity.pdbx_description
1 polymer ?
#
loop_
_entity_poly.entity_id
_entity_poly.type
_entity_poly.pdbx_seq_one_letter_code
_entity_poly.pdbx_strand_id
1 'polypeptide(L)' 'LNNIQTGAYAKKFILEGQSGYPEMTAHRRNNAAHQIEVVGERLRAMMPWIGENALVDKSKN' A
#
# COMPACT_ATOMS: atom_id res chain seq x y z
N LEU A 1 -11.64 17.69 3.00
CA LEU A 1 -11.51 17.54 4.47
C LEU A 1 -12.80 17.10 5.19
N ASN A 2 -13.98 17.45 4.69
CA ASN A 2 -15.27 17.20 5.36
C ASN A 2 -15.45 15.75 5.87
N ASN A 3 -15.15 14.73 5.06
CA ASN A 3 -15.29 13.32 5.48
C ASN A 3 -14.34 12.89 6.61
N ILE A 4 -13.21 13.58 6.78
CA ILE A 4 -12.27 13.37 7.88
C ILE A 4 -12.82 14.08 9.12
N GLN A 5 -13.23 15.34 8.98
CA GLN A 5 -13.73 16.18 10.07
C GLN A 5 -15.06 15.65 10.66
N THR A 6 -15.91 15.05 9.82
CA THR A 6 -17.18 14.42 10.24
C THR A 6 -17.01 12.98 10.72
N GLY A 7 -15.80 12.42 10.67
CA GLY A 7 -15.53 11.04 11.09
C GLY A 7 -16.06 9.96 10.14
N ALA A 8 -16.69 10.31 9.03
CA ALA A 8 -17.20 9.36 8.03
C ALA A 8 -16.09 8.45 7.48
N TYR A 9 -14.89 8.99 7.26
CA TYR A 9 -13.71 8.22 6.86
C TYR A 9 -13.31 7.19 7.92
N ALA A 10 -13.24 7.60 9.19
CA ALA A 10 -12.87 6.72 10.29
C ALA A 10 -13.86 5.56 10.44
N LYS A 11 -15.17 5.85 10.34
CA LYS A 11 -16.22 4.82 10.37
C LYS A 11 -16.06 3.82 9.23
N LYS A 12 -15.81 4.28 8.00
CA LYS A 12 -15.58 3.39 6.84
C LYS A 12 -14.35 2.51 7.07
N PHE A 13 -13.24 3.09 7.52
CA PHE A 13 -11.99 2.36 7.73
C PHE A 13 -12.11 1.30 8.84
N ILE A 14 -12.79 1.61 9.95
CA ILE A 14 -13.02 0.63 11.03
C ILE A 14 -13.90 -0.53 10.53
N LEU A 15 -14.99 -0.25 9.81
CA LEU A 15 -15.88 -1.28 9.26
C LEU A 15 -15.15 -2.19 8.26
N GLU A 16 -14.32 -1.59 7.42
CA GLU A 16 -13.45 -2.31 6.48
C GLU A 16 -12.46 -3.23 7.22
N GLY A 17 -11.85 -2.75 8.30
CA GLY A 17 -10.97 -3.56 9.14
C GLY A 17 -11.68 -4.71 9.87
N GLN A 18 -12.91 -4.47 10.36
CA GLN A 18 -13.76 -5.52 10.91
C GLN A 18 -14.13 -6.60 9.87
N SER A 19 -14.20 -6.20 8.60
CA SER A 19 -14.50 -7.09 7.48
C SER A 19 -13.25 -7.77 6.90
N GLY A 20 -12.07 -7.58 7.49
CA GLY A 20 -10.82 -8.19 7.03
C GLY A 20 -10.18 -7.50 5.83
N TYR A 21 -10.46 -6.22 5.60
CA TYR A 21 -9.83 -5.38 4.57
C TYR A 21 -9.97 -5.83 3.09
N PRO A 22 -11.17 -6.23 2.61
CA PRO A 22 -11.37 -6.67 1.23
C PRO A 22 -11.07 -5.59 0.16
N GLU A 23 -11.55 -4.35 0.33
CA GLU A 23 -11.26 -3.23 -0.58
C GLU A 23 -9.76 -2.94 -0.57
N MET A 24 -9.15 -2.81 0.61
CA MET A 24 -7.73 -2.48 0.71
C MET A 24 -6.84 -3.57 0.08
N THR A 25 -7.20 -4.84 0.25
CA THR A 25 -6.49 -5.97 -0.37
C THR A 25 -6.60 -5.93 -1.90
N ALA A 26 -7.80 -5.68 -2.43
CA ALA A 26 -8.01 -5.54 -3.87
C ALA A 26 -7.21 -4.35 -4.45
N HIS A 27 -7.22 -3.21 -3.75
CA HIS A 27 -6.42 -2.05 -4.14
C HIS A 27 -4.92 -2.35 -4.11
N ARG A 28 -4.40 -3.01 -3.08
CA ARG A 28 -2.99 -3.42 -3.00
C ARG A 28 -2.60 -4.32 -4.17
N ARG A 29 -3.43 -5.33 -4.50
CA ARG A 29 -3.20 -6.22 -5.63
C ARG A 29 -3.13 -5.46 -6.95
N ASN A 30 -4.07 -4.54 -7.17
CA ASN A 30 -4.12 -3.74 -8.40
C ASN A 30 -2.92 -2.79 -8.48
N ASN A 31 -2.51 -2.18 -7.36
CA ASN A 31 -1.34 -1.30 -7.32
C ASN A 31 -0.04 -2.07 -7.58
N ALA A 32 0.10 -3.28 -7.02
CA ALA A 32 1.26 -4.14 -7.27
C ALA A 32 1.38 -4.56 -8.75
N ALA A 33 0.24 -4.71 -9.44
CA ALA A 33 0.20 -4.99 -10.88
C ALA A 33 0.45 -3.75 -11.75
N HIS A 34 0.49 -2.54 -11.17
CA HIS A 34 0.67 -1.33 -11.94
C HIS A 34 2.08 -1.26 -12.53
N GLN A 35 2.20 -0.85 -13.80
CA GLN A 35 3.47 -0.84 -14.53
C GLN A 35 4.56 -0.01 -13.83
N ILE A 36 4.17 1.05 -13.13
CA ILE A 36 5.10 1.87 -12.33
C ILE A 36 5.84 1.05 -11.27
N GLU A 37 5.16 0.10 -10.62
CA GLU A 37 5.77 -0.72 -9.59
C GLU A 37 6.69 -1.77 -10.20
N VAL A 38 6.27 -2.39 -11.32
CA VAL A 38 7.07 -3.38 -12.04
C VAL A 38 8.37 -2.76 -12.57
N VAL A 39 8.28 -1.59 -13.20
CA VAL A 39 9.46 -0.90 -13.75
C VAL A 39 10.29 -0.29 -12.61
N GLY A 40 9.64 0.32 -11.62
CA GLY A 40 10.29 0.93 -10.48
C GLY A 40 11.08 -0.08 -9.64
N GLU A 41 10.58 -1.31 -9.48
CA GLU A 41 11.31 -2.38 -8.80
C GLU A 41 12.60 -2.74 -9.51
N ARG A 42 12.57 -2.89 -10.85
CA ARG A 42 13.78 -3.17 -11.64
C ARG A 42 14.82 -2.06 -11.51
N LEU A 43 14.38 -0.81 -11.59
CA LEU A 43 15.26 0.34 -11.45
C LEU A 43 15.85 0.42 -10.05
N ARG A 44 15.05 0.22 -9.00
CA ARG A 44 15.52 0.21 -7.60
C ARG A 44 16.50 -0.95 -7.33
N ALA A 45 16.30 -2.10 -7.96
CA ALA A 45 17.24 -3.23 -7.86
C ALA A 45 18.63 -2.93 -8.45
N MET A 46 18.71 -2.04 -9.44
CA MET A 46 19.98 -1.57 -10.02
C MET A 46 20.67 -0.49 -9.15
N MET A 47 20.01 -0.01 -8.10
CA MET A 47 20.50 1.06 -7.23
C MET A 47 20.82 0.50 -5.83
N PRO A 48 22.00 -0.12 -5.63
CA PRO A 48 22.33 -0.83 -4.39
C PRO A 48 22.24 0.04 -3.13
N TRP A 49 22.56 1.33 -3.24
CA TRP A 49 22.47 2.30 -2.14
C TRP A 49 21.04 2.54 -1.62
N ILE A 50 20.02 2.24 -2.44
CA ILE A 50 18.60 2.32 -2.04
C ILE A 50 18.19 1.05 -1.29
N GLY A 51 18.68 -0.11 -1.70
CA GLY A 51 18.39 -1.40 -1.07
C GLY A 51 19.01 -1.54 0.32
N GLU A 52 20.22 -0.99 0.51
CA GLU A 52 20.94 -1.04 1.79
C GLU A 52 20.21 -0.40 2.97
N ASN A 53 19.32 0.57 2.72
CA ASN A 53 18.51 1.26 3.74
C ASN A 53 17.02 0.93 3.64
N ALA A 54 16.65 -0.20 3.04
CA ALA A 54 15.25 -0.58 2.90
C ALA A 54 14.61 -0.84 4.29
N LEU A 55 13.78 0.09 4.74
CA LEU A 55 13.05 0.01 6.02
C LEU A 55 11.89 -1.00 6.00
N VAL A 56 11.49 -1.49 4.83
CA VAL A 56 10.30 -2.33 4.66
C VAL A 56 10.70 -3.66 4.04
N ASP A 57 10.55 -4.72 4.82
CA ASP A 57 10.67 -6.11 4.38
C ASP A 57 9.38 -6.56 3.69
N LYS A 58 9.46 -6.79 2.38
CA LYS A 58 8.31 -7.22 1.56
C LYS A 58 7.88 -8.67 1.82
N SER A 59 8.68 -9.48 2.51
CA SER A 59 8.32 -10.88 2.83
C SER A 59 7.29 -11.01 3.97
N LYS A 60 7.02 -9.90 4.68
CA LYS A 60 6.14 -9.87 5.86
C LYS A 60 4.79 -9.17 5.63
N ASN A 61 4.46 -8.80 4.38
CA ASN A 61 3.30 -7.98 4.03
C ASN A 61 2.33 -8.66 3.06
#